data_AF-A0A067BNH0-F1
#
_entry.id   AF-A0A067BNH0-F1
#
_cell.length_a   1.000
_cell.length_b   1.000
_cell.length_c   1.000
_cell.angle_alpha   90.00
_cell.angle_beta   90.00
_cell.angle_gamma   90.00
#
_symmetry.space_group_name_H-M   'P 1'
#
loop_
_entity.id
_entity.type
_entity.pdbx_description
1 polymer ?
#
loop_
_entity_poly.entity_id
_entity_poly.type
_entity_poly.pdbx_seq_one_letter_code
_entity_poly.pdbx_strand_id
1 'polypeptide(L)'
;MSRFWSTSLRDEVAPLLRLALPIFVSLMSFFALSMTELIVAGHLGTTEFTAVAYAQLVLDFTLIIFTQGFNKGLDALASQAFGAKNFALIGRYTQTCCLCLTLACVPIACIWWVCADALHVVKGVDPRSIELARLYARVSILWLWPRLMFQAATVFFQAQQIVLPSAVCSLAAVLFNALLSVFL
;
A
#
# COMPACT_ATOMS: atom_id res chain seq x y z
N MET A 1 -6.24 9.61 41.67
CA MET A 1 -6.72 8.87 40.48
C MET A 1 -8.01 9.46 39.86
N SER A 2 -8.38 10.72 40.13
CA SER A 2 -9.62 11.36 39.60
C SER A 2 -9.38 12.44 38.53
N ARG A 3 -8.13 12.65 38.09
CA ARG A 3 -7.76 13.75 37.18
C ARG A 3 -7.70 13.38 35.70
N PHE A 4 -8.05 12.13 35.34
CA PHE A 4 -8.02 11.64 33.95
C PHE A 4 -9.31 11.93 33.17
N TRP A 5 -10.38 12.38 33.83
CA TRP A 5 -11.72 12.52 33.24
C TRP A 5 -12.15 13.97 32.95
N SER A 6 -11.23 14.94 33.04
CA SER A 6 -11.56 16.37 32.87
C SER A 6 -11.10 16.99 31.55
N THR A 7 -10.50 16.22 30.63
CA THR A 7 -10.31 16.67 29.25
C THR A 7 -11.67 16.60 28.55
N SER A 8 -12.12 17.74 28.00
CA SER A 8 -13.37 17.79 27.25
C SER A 8 -13.29 16.81 26.09
N LEU A 9 -14.29 15.94 25.90
CA LEU A 9 -14.33 14.99 24.76
C LEU A 9 -14.06 15.69 23.42
N ARG A 10 -14.44 16.97 23.32
CA ARG A 10 -14.23 17.80 22.13
C ARG A 10 -12.74 18.09 21.85
N ASP A 11 -11.92 18.18 22.90
CA ASP A 11 -10.48 18.47 22.82
C ASP A 11 -9.66 17.23 22.41
N GLU A 12 -10.19 16.01 22.63
CA GLU A 12 -9.56 14.77 22.18
C GLU A 12 -10.03 14.34 20.78
N VAL A 13 -11.32 14.56 20.45
CA VAL A 13 -11.88 14.17 19.15
C VAL A 13 -11.31 15.00 18.01
N ALA A 14 -11.09 16.32 18.19
CA ALA A 14 -10.60 17.16 17.11
C ALA A 14 -9.17 16.78 16.63
N PRO A 15 -8.18 16.54 17.51
CA PRO A 15 -6.87 16.01 17.10
C PRO A 15 -6.96 14.63 16.44
N LEU A 16 -7.78 13.73 16.98
CA LEU A 16 -7.96 12.38 16.41
C LEU A 16 -8.52 12.46 14.99
N LEU A 17 -9.53 13.29 14.76
CA LEU A 17 -10.10 13.50 13.42
C LEU A 17 -9.08 14.13 12.45
N ARG A 18 -8.25 15.06 12.93
CA ARG A 18 -7.19 15.67 12.12
C ARG A 18 -6.14 14.67 11.65
N LEU A 19 -5.91 13.59 12.41
CA LEU A 19 -5.01 12.50 12.03
C LEU A 19 -5.72 11.42 11.19
N ALA A 20 -6.93 11.04 11.60
CA ALA A 20 -7.70 9.98 10.98
C ALA A 20 -8.14 10.34 9.55
N LEU A 21 -8.50 11.60 9.29
CA LEU A 21 -8.98 12.03 7.98
C LEU A 21 -7.91 11.86 6.87
N PRO A 22 -6.66 12.34 7.01
CA PRO A 22 -5.61 12.10 6.02
C PRO A 22 -5.27 10.62 5.82
N ILE A 23 -5.31 9.82 6.89
CA ILE A 23 -5.10 8.37 6.82
C ILE A 23 -6.22 7.73 6.00
N PHE A 24 -7.48 8.07 6.30
CA PHE A 24 -8.63 7.58 5.56
C PHE A 24 -8.57 7.94 4.07
N VAL A 25 -8.24 9.20 3.75
CA VAL A 25 -8.04 9.64 2.36
C VAL A 25 -6.97 8.81 1.68
N SER A 26 -5.83 8.56 2.33
CA SER A 26 -4.74 7.75 1.76
C SER A 26 -5.19 6.30 1.49
N LEU A 27 -5.98 5.70 2.40
CA LEU A 27 -6.54 4.35 2.20
C LEU A 27 -7.53 4.32 1.03
N MET A 28 -8.43 5.30 0.96
CA MET A 28 -9.39 5.39 -0.15
C MET A 28 -8.70 5.64 -1.49
N SER A 29 -7.64 6.45 -1.50
CA SER A 29 -6.79 6.65 -2.67
C SER A 29 -6.19 5.35 -3.19
N PHE A 30 -5.73 4.50 -2.27
CA PHE A 30 -5.17 3.21 -2.63
C PHE A 30 -6.21 2.29 -3.31
N PHE A 31 -7.42 2.20 -2.76
CA PHE A 31 -8.52 1.45 -3.40
C PHE A 31 -8.96 2.06 -4.74
N ALA A 32 -8.97 3.39 -4.85
CA ALA A 32 -9.34 4.08 -6.07
C ALA A 32 -8.38 3.75 -7.22
N LEU A 33 -7.07 3.70 -6.96
CA LEU A 33 -6.06 3.28 -7.96
C LEU A 33 -6.36 1.87 -8.49
N SER A 34 -6.59 0.91 -7.59
CA SER A 34 -6.90 -0.47 -8.01
C SER A 34 -8.20 -0.55 -8.82
N MET A 35 -9.22 0.24 -8.47
CA MET A 35 -10.49 0.30 -9.21
C MET A 35 -10.32 0.90 -10.60
N THR A 36 -9.55 1.98 -10.74
CA THR A 36 -9.32 2.62 -12.04
C THR A 36 -8.59 1.69 -13.00
N GLU A 37 -7.58 0.94 -12.54
CA GLU A 37 -6.90 -0.09 -13.35
C GLU A 37 -7.90 -1.12 -13.91
N LEU A 38 -8.84 -1.56 -13.07
CA LEU A 38 -9.84 -2.54 -13.45
C LEU A 38 -10.90 -1.97 -14.41
N ILE A 39 -11.29 -0.70 -14.24
CA ILE A 39 -12.22 0.00 -15.15
C ILE A 39 -11.60 0.14 -16.55
N VAL A 40 -10.35 0.59 -16.63
CA VAL A 40 -9.62 0.71 -17.91
C VAL A 40 -9.49 -0.66 -18.58
N ALA A 41 -9.13 -1.69 -17.82
CA ALA A 41 -9.06 -3.05 -18.33
C ALA A 41 -10.43 -3.55 -18.84
N GLY A 42 -11.52 -3.18 -18.16
CA GLY A 42 -12.90 -3.46 -18.57
C GLY A 42 -13.30 -2.82 -19.89
N HIS A 43 -12.82 -1.60 -20.19
CA HIS A 43 -13.06 -0.95 -21.49
C HIS A 43 -12.27 -1.60 -22.64
N LEU A 44 -11.10 -2.17 -22.36
CA LEU A 44 -10.26 -2.85 -23.35
C LEU A 44 -10.84 -4.21 -23.78
N GLY A 45 -11.47 -4.93 -22.85
CA GLY A 45 -12.10 -6.21 -23.13
C GLY A 45 -12.24 -7.10 -21.91
N THR A 46 -13.01 -8.18 -22.06
CA THR A 46 -13.21 -9.17 -20.98
C THR A 46 -11.94 -9.97 -20.67
N THR A 47 -11.10 -10.22 -21.69
CA THR A 47 -9.84 -10.95 -21.55
C THR A 47 -8.83 -10.15 -20.73
N GLU A 48 -8.71 -8.85 -21.01
CA GLU A 48 -7.83 -7.88 -20.36
C GLU A 48 -8.28 -7.63 -18.91
N PHE A 49 -9.57 -7.40 -18.70
CA PHE A 49 -10.17 -7.27 -17.37
C PHE A 49 -9.84 -8.49 -16.49
N THR A 50 -10.08 -9.70 -17.00
CA THR A 50 -9.84 -10.94 -16.25
C THR A 50 -8.36 -11.09 -15.89
N ALA A 51 -7.47 -10.72 -16.82
CA ALA A 51 -6.03 -10.76 -16.60
C ALA A 51 -5.58 -9.81 -15.48
N VAL A 52 -6.02 -8.55 -15.55
CA VAL A 52 -5.69 -7.51 -14.56
C VAL A 52 -6.27 -7.86 -13.19
N ALA A 53 -7.53 -8.29 -13.13
CA ALA A 53 -8.19 -8.69 -11.88
C ALA A 53 -7.43 -9.83 -11.17
N TYR A 54 -7.00 -10.85 -11.92
CA TYR A 54 -6.25 -11.96 -11.33
C TYR A 54 -4.87 -11.53 -10.84
N ALA A 55 -4.16 -10.74 -11.64
CA ALA A 55 -2.85 -10.25 -11.25
C ALA A 55 -2.93 -9.34 -10.02
N GLN A 56 -3.87 -8.38 -9.97
CA GLN A 56 -4.10 -7.53 -8.81
C GLN A 56 -4.40 -8.35 -7.54
N LEU A 57 -5.21 -9.41 -7.66
CA LEU A 57 -5.47 -10.33 -6.55
C LEU A 57 -4.17 -10.86 -5.93
N VAL A 58 -3.27 -11.41 -6.74
CA VAL A 58 -1.99 -11.94 -6.26
C VAL A 58 -1.13 -10.83 -5.66
N LEU A 59 -1.03 -9.69 -6.35
CA LEU A 59 -0.22 -8.54 -5.95
C LEU A 59 -0.67 -7.97 -4.60
N ASP A 60 -1.97 -7.71 -4.43
CA ASP A 60 -2.51 -7.12 -3.22
C ASP A 60 -2.41 -8.08 -2.02
N PHE A 61 -2.72 -9.36 -2.20
CA PHE A 61 -2.61 -10.35 -1.12
C PHE A 61 -1.17 -10.50 -0.62
N THR A 62 -0.22 -10.65 -1.54
CA THR A 62 1.21 -10.76 -1.17
C THR A 62 1.71 -9.49 -0.48
N LEU A 63 1.36 -8.31 -0.98
CA LEU A 63 1.75 -7.05 -0.34
C LEU A 63 1.14 -6.89 1.04
N ILE A 64 -0.13 -7.25 1.24
CA ILE A 64 -0.76 -7.22 2.55
C ILE A 64 -0.04 -8.15 3.52
N ILE A 65 0.19 -9.41 3.13
CA ILE A 65 0.79 -10.43 4.02
C ILE A 65 2.20 -10.04 4.45
N PHE A 66 3.06 -9.70 3.50
CA PHE A 66 4.46 -9.42 3.80
C PHE A 66 4.64 -8.05 4.45
N THR A 67 3.92 -7.03 3.99
CA THR A 67 4.25 -5.65 4.35
C THR A 67 3.54 -5.18 5.62
N GLN A 68 2.32 -5.67 5.90
CA GLN A 68 1.58 -5.22 7.08
C GLN A 68 2.28 -5.59 8.38
N GLY A 69 2.91 -6.77 8.45
CA GLY A 69 3.67 -7.20 9.64
C GLY A 69 4.79 -6.23 9.99
N PHE A 70 5.63 -5.88 9.01
CA PHE A 70 6.74 -4.94 9.20
C PHE A 70 6.24 -3.52 9.49
N ASN A 71 5.21 -3.05 8.78
CA ASN A 71 4.67 -1.71 9.00
C ASN A 71 4.04 -1.56 10.38
N LYS A 72 3.26 -2.53 10.85
CA LYS A 72 2.65 -2.50 12.18
C LYS A 72 3.69 -2.58 13.29
N GLY A 73 4.74 -3.39 13.10
CA GLY A 73 5.87 -3.43 14.01
C GLY A 73 6.61 -2.09 14.07
N LEU A 74 6.89 -1.48 12.91
CA LEU A 74 7.51 -0.17 12.84
C LEU A 74 6.64 0.91 13.49
N ASP A 75 5.35 0.95 13.20
CA ASP A 75 4.41 1.93 13.75
C ASP A 75 4.39 1.88 15.29
N ALA A 76 4.32 0.68 15.87
CA ALA A 76 4.37 0.50 17.32
C ALA A 76 5.70 0.96 17.92
N LEU A 77 6.84 0.52 17.37
CA LEU A 77 8.17 0.85 17.88
C LEU A 77 8.50 2.34 17.70
N ALA A 78 8.15 2.92 16.56
CA ALA A 78 8.33 4.33 16.25
C ALA A 78 7.46 5.22 17.15
N SER A 79 6.19 4.84 17.38
CA SER A 79 5.30 5.57 18.28
C SER A 79 5.79 5.55 19.73
N GLN A 80 6.32 4.41 20.20
CA GLN A 80 6.95 4.30 21.52
C GLN A 80 8.20 5.18 21.64
N ALA A 81 9.09 5.14 20.64
CA ALA A 81 10.29 5.97 20.61
C ALA A 81 9.96 7.47 20.53
N PHE A 82 8.90 7.83 19.81
CA PHE A 82 8.36 9.19 19.76
C PHE A 82 7.85 9.65 21.13
N GLY A 83 7.08 8.82 21.84
CA GLY A 83 6.63 9.09 23.20
C GLY A 83 7.78 9.25 24.20
N ALA A 84 8.86 8.49 24.03
CA ALA A 84 10.09 8.59 24.80
C ALA A 84 11.01 9.76 24.39
N LYS A 85 10.60 10.58 23.40
CA LYS A 85 11.38 11.68 22.81
C LYS A 85 12.73 11.26 22.24
N ASN A 86 12.88 9.98 21.86
CA ASN A 86 14.10 9.44 21.27
C ASN A 86 14.00 9.36 19.74
N PHE A 87 14.15 10.51 19.09
CA PHE A 87 14.01 10.62 17.63
C PHE A 87 15.07 9.86 16.84
N ALA A 88 16.28 9.70 17.41
CA ALA A 88 17.34 8.91 16.76
C ALA A 88 16.96 7.43 16.64
N LEU A 89 16.21 6.91 17.62
CA LEU A 89 15.76 5.52 17.63
C LEU A 89 14.66 5.27 16.59
N ILE A 90 13.79 6.25 16.33
CA ILE A 90 12.79 6.18 15.25
C ILE A 90 13.47 5.94 13.90
N GLY A 91 14.51 6.72 13.59
CA GLY A 91 15.26 6.57 12.33
C GLY A 91 15.92 5.19 12.21
N ARG A 92 16.48 4.66 13.29
CA ARG A 92 17.07 3.30 13.31
C ARG A 92 16.02 2.22 13.05
N TYR A 93 14.85 2.31 13.67
CA TYR A 93 13.76 1.36 13.42
C TYR A 93 13.29 1.42 11.97
N THR A 94 13.16 2.61 11.40
CA THR A 94 12.80 2.77 9.99
C THR A 94 13.85 2.20 9.05
N GLN A 95 15.14 2.44 9.29
CA GLN A 95 16.22 1.86 8.49
C GLN A 95 16.20 0.33 8.53
N THR A 96 16.04 -0.27 9.72
CA THR A 96 15.90 -1.72 9.88
C THR A 96 14.66 -2.24 9.13
N CYS A 97 13.53 -1.55 9.24
CA CYS A 97 12.31 -1.90 8.50
C CYS A 97 12.54 -1.85 6.99
N CYS A 98 13.17 -0.79 6.46
CA CYS A 98 13.51 -0.66 5.04
C CYS A 98 14.42 -1.81 4.56
N LEU A 99 15.39 -2.23 5.37
CA LEU A 99 16.24 -3.38 5.06
C LEU A 99 15.42 -4.68 5.02
N CYS A 100 14.58 -4.92 6.02
CA CYS A 100 13.70 -6.09 6.06
C CYS A 100 12.74 -6.13 4.87
N LEU A 101 12.15 -4.98 4.50
CA LEU A 101 11.27 -4.85 3.34
C LEU A 101 12.01 -5.04 2.02
N THR A 102 13.25 -4.56 1.92
CA THR A 102 14.10 -4.81 0.75
C THR A 102 14.40 -6.29 0.60
N LEU A 103 14.68 -7.00 1.70
CA LEU A 103 14.84 -8.46 1.68
C LEU A 103 13.54 -9.17 1.31
N ALA A 104 12.40 -8.68 1.80
CA ALA A 104 11.06 -9.20 1.46
C ALA A 104 10.69 -8.98 -0.02
N CYS A 105 11.33 -8.03 -0.73
CA CYS A 105 11.12 -7.86 -2.17
C CYS A 105 11.47 -9.13 -2.94
N VAL A 106 12.48 -9.88 -2.52
CA VAL A 106 12.94 -11.10 -3.21
C VAL A 106 11.87 -12.19 -3.23
N PRO A 107 11.33 -12.66 -2.09
CA PRO A 107 10.26 -13.65 -2.11
C PRO A 107 8.98 -13.13 -2.78
N ILE A 108 8.63 -11.85 -2.62
CA ILE A 108 7.46 -11.26 -3.30
C ILE A 108 7.63 -11.29 -4.82
N ALA A 109 8.80 -10.86 -5.33
CA ALA A 109 9.09 -10.88 -6.76
C ALA A 109 9.10 -12.30 -7.32
N CYS A 110 9.63 -13.28 -6.59
CA CYS A 110 9.56 -14.70 -6.97
C CYS A 110 8.11 -15.18 -7.06
N ILE A 111 7.26 -14.83 -6.08
CA ILE A 111 5.84 -15.18 -6.11
C ILE A 111 5.18 -14.56 -7.34
N TRP A 112 5.39 -13.27 -7.62
CA TRP A 112 4.80 -12.60 -8.78
C TRP A 112 5.28 -13.18 -10.11
N TRP A 113 6.53 -13.64 -10.16
CA TRP A 113 7.09 -14.26 -11.36
C TRP A 113 6.42 -15.60 -11.71
N VAL A 114 6.07 -16.39 -10.70
CA VAL A 114 5.55 -17.76 -10.84
C VAL A 114 4.02 -17.83 -10.75
N CYS A 115 3.36 -16.91 -10.04
CA CYS A 115 1.92 -17.00 -9.75
C CYS A 115 1.04 -17.00 -11.00
N ALA A 116 1.42 -16.28 -12.05
CA ALA A 116 0.65 -16.31 -13.30
C ALA A 116 0.71 -17.68 -14.00
N ASP A 117 1.75 -18.48 -13.75
CA ASP A 117 1.85 -19.83 -14.29
C ASP A 117 0.92 -20.81 -13.55
N ALA A 118 0.62 -20.54 -12.27
CA ALA A 118 -0.37 -21.33 -11.51
C ALA A 118 -1.80 -21.19 -12.07
N LEU A 119 -2.08 -20.10 -12.79
CA LEU A 119 -3.38 -19.85 -13.40
C LEU A 119 -3.71 -20.83 -14.54
N HIS A 120 -2.70 -21.44 -15.18
CA HIS A 120 -2.88 -22.49 -16.20
C HIS A 120 -3.58 -23.74 -15.67
N VAL A 121 -3.56 -23.97 -14.36
CA VAL A 121 -4.20 -25.12 -13.74
C VAL A 121 -5.72 -24.92 -13.59
N VAL A 122 -6.19 -23.67 -13.66
CA VAL A 122 -7.61 -23.32 -13.49
C VAL A 122 -8.36 -23.53 -14.81
N LYS A 123 -9.22 -24.54 -14.86
CA LYS A 123 -10.10 -24.79 -16.02
C LYS A 123 -11.08 -23.63 -16.19
N GLY A 124 -11.12 -23.04 -17.39
CA GLY A 124 -12.09 -22.01 -17.77
C GLY A 124 -11.50 -20.61 -17.98
N VAL A 125 -10.21 -20.39 -17.72
CA VAL A 125 -9.53 -19.12 -18.01
C VAL A 125 -8.98 -19.16 -19.45
N ASP A 126 -9.26 -18.10 -20.22
CA ASP A 126 -8.71 -17.91 -21.57
C ASP A 126 -7.17 -17.90 -21.52
N PRO A 127 -6.46 -18.74 -22.31
CA PRO A 127 -5.00 -18.73 -22.38
C PRO A 127 -4.39 -17.34 -22.59
N ARG A 128 -5.08 -16.46 -23.32
CA ARG A 128 -4.62 -15.08 -23.55
C ARG A 128 -4.70 -14.22 -22.28
N SER A 129 -5.71 -14.41 -21.44
CA SER A 129 -5.78 -13.74 -20.12
C SER A 129 -4.64 -14.17 -19.22
N ILE A 130 -4.21 -15.44 -19.28
CA ILE A 130 -3.09 -15.94 -18.48
C ILE A 130 -1.77 -15.29 -18.90
N GLU A 131 -1.55 -15.14 -20.21
CA GLU A 131 -0.36 -14.47 -20.74
C GLU A 131 -0.31 -13.00 -20.34
N LEU A 132 -1.43 -12.29 -20.45
CA LEU A 132 -1.54 -10.89 -20.04
C LEU A 132 -1.35 -10.73 -18.52
N ALA A 133 -1.91 -11.63 -17.70
CA ALA A 133 -1.71 -11.61 -16.25
C ALA A 133 -0.24 -11.82 -15.87
N ARG A 134 0.46 -12.72 -16.59
CA ARG A 134 1.90 -12.94 -16.43
C ARG A 134 2.70 -11.69 -16.76
N LEU A 135 2.38 -11.04 -17.88
CA LEU A 135 3.04 -9.80 -18.28
C LEU A 135 2.81 -8.71 -17.22
N TYR A 136 1.56 -8.54 -16.78
CA TYR A 136 1.20 -7.57 -15.76
C TYR A 136 1.96 -7.78 -14.44
N ALA A 137 2.00 -9.02 -13.95
CA ALA A 137 2.70 -9.36 -12.71
C ALA A 137 4.22 -9.12 -12.80
N ARG A 138 4.84 -9.47 -13.93
CA ARG A 138 6.28 -9.27 -14.16
C ARG A 138 6.66 -7.80 -14.30
N VAL A 139 5.88 -7.02 -15.05
CA VAL A 139 6.07 -5.57 -15.17
C VAL A 139 5.89 -4.91 -13.81
N SER A 140 4.98 -5.42 -12.98
CA SER A 140 4.73 -4.86 -11.66
C SER A 140 5.91 -4.96 -10.69
N ILE A 141 6.81 -5.93 -10.89
CA ILE A 141 8.04 -6.06 -10.06
C ILE A 141 8.87 -4.78 -10.08
N LEU A 142 8.83 -4.01 -11.18
CA LEU A 142 9.58 -2.75 -11.31
C LEU A 142 9.17 -1.71 -10.26
N TRP A 143 7.88 -1.65 -9.91
CA TRP A 143 7.39 -0.69 -8.92
C TRP A 143 7.34 -1.24 -7.49
N LEU A 144 7.63 -2.53 -7.28
CA LEU A 144 7.57 -3.20 -5.98
C LEU A 144 8.45 -2.50 -4.92
N TRP A 145 9.75 -2.34 -5.22
CA TRP A 145 10.69 -1.76 -4.26
C TRP A 145 10.37 -0.28 -3.96
N PRO A 146 10.16 0.61 -4.95
CA PRO A 146 9.74 1.98 -4.69
C PRO A 146 8.48 2.10 -3.82
N ARG A 147 7.48 1.24 -4.07
CA ARG A 147 6.25 1.22 -3.29
C ARG A 147 6.47 0.83 -1.83
N LEU A 148 7.28 -0.19 -1.58
CA LEU A 148 7.61 -0.64 -0.22
C LEU A 148 8.34 0.45 0.56
N MET A 149 9.28 1.16 -0.08
CA MET A 149 9.98 2.29 0.53
C MET A 149 9.05 3.46 0.83
N PHE A 150 8.14 3.78 -0.09
CA PHE A 150 7.12 4.81 0.13
C PHE A 150 6.22 4.47 1.33
N GLN A 151 5.87 3.20 1.49
CA GLN A 151 5.05 2.76 2.63
C GLN A 151 5.80 2.86 3.96
N ALA A 152 7.07 2.45 4.00
CA ALA A 152 7.90 2.59 5.19
C ALA A 152 8.08 4.06 5.59
N ALA A 153 8.29 4.95 4.62
CA ALA A 153 8.35 6.40 4.84
C ALA A 153 7.02 6.96 5.37
N THR A 154 5.90 6.49 4.83
CA THR A 154 4.57 6.88 5.31
C THR A 154 4.36 6.51 6.77
N VAL A 155 4.74 5.29 7.17
CA VAL A 155 4.67 4.85 8.58
C VAL A 155 5.59 5.69 9.48
N PHE A 156 6.80 6.00 9.02
CA PHE A 156 7.73 6.86 9.76
C PHE A 156 7.13 8.24 10.05
N PHE A 157 6.49 8.87 9.06
CA PHE A 157 5.85 10.16 9.25
C PHE A 157 4.56 10.06 10.08
N GLN A 158 3.77 9.00 9.88
CA GLN A 158 2.56 8.73 10.67
C GLN A 158 2.86 8.56 12.17
N ALA A 159 3.90 7.82 12.53
CA ALA A 159 4.31 7.63 13.92
C ALA A 159 4.68 8.95 14.62
N GLN A 160 5.13 9.96 13.85
CA GLN A 160 5.44 11.31 14.33
C GLN A 160 4.26 12.29 14.24
N GLN A 161 3.07 11.80 13.90
CA GLN A 161 1.85 12.59 13.71
C GLN A 161 1.90 13.54 12.49
N ILE A 162 2.81 13.30 11.54
CA ILE A 162 2.96 14.09 10.30
C ILE A 162 2.32 13.30 9.14
N VAL A 163 1.02 13.45 8.93
CA VAL A 163 0.29 12.61 7.95
C VAL A 163 -0.03 13.31 6.63
N LEU A 164 0.17 14.64 6.57
CA LEU A 164 -0.14 15.44 5.39
C LEU A 164 0.71 15.08 4.16
N PRO A 165 2.04 14.88 4.26
CA PRO A 165 2.87 14.62 3.08
C PRO A 165 2.44 13.33 2.34
N SER A 166 2.21 12.25 3.08
CA SER A 166 1.75 10.98 2.50
C SER A 166 0.36 11.10 1.86
N ALA A 167 -0.55 11.86 2.48
CA ALA A 167 -1.90 12.06 1.95
C ALA A 167 -1.89 12.89 0.67
N VAL A 168 -1.09 13.96 0.61
CA VAL A 168 -0.94 14.79 -0.60
C VAL A 168 -0.33 13.96 -1.74
N CYS A 169 0.73 13.20 -1.49
CA CYS A 169 1.33 12.33 -2.51
C CYS A 169 0.34 11.26 -3.02
N SER A 170 -0.41 10.63 -2.11
CA SER A 170 -1.40 9.61 -2.47
C SER A 170 -2.55 10.20 -3.29
N LEU A 171 -3.05 11.38 -2.91
CA LEU A 171 -4.09 12.08 -3.64
C LEU A 171 -3.61 12.53 -5.02
N ALA A 172 -2.40 13.08 -5.12
CA ALA A 172 -1.80 13.47 -6.39
C ALA A 172 -1.62 12.26 -7.32
N ALA A 173 -1.18 11.12 -6.79
CA ALA A 173 -1.05 9.88 -7.56
C ALA A 173 -2.40 9.40 -8.12
N VAL A 174 -3.47 9.44 -7.31
CA VAL A 174 -4.83 9.10 -7.76
C VAL A 174 -5.31 10.06 -8.83
N LEU A 175 -5.16 11.37 -8.64
CA LEU A 175 -5.60 12.35 -9.62
C LEU A 175 -4.85 12.17 -10.94
N PHE A 176 -3.55 11.93 -10.88
CA PHE A 176 -2.74 11.65 -12.07
C PHE A 176 -3.18 10.36 -12.78
N ASN A 177 -3.42 9.28 -12.02
CA ASN A 177 -3.92 8.02 -12.56
C ASN A 177 -5.33 8.17 -13.18
N ALA A 178 -6.23 8.87 -12.51
CA ALA A 178 -7.58 9.15 -13.01
C ALA A 178 -7.52 9.98 -14.31
N LEU A 179 -6.67 11.02 -14.36
CA LEU A 179 -6.47 11.80 -15.59
C LEU A 179 -5.97 10.90 -16.72
N LEU A 180 -4.91 10.12 -16.50
CA LEU A 180 -4.40 9.19 -17.51
C LEU A 180 -5.47 8.20 -17.97
N SER A 181 -6.26 7.65 -17.04
CA SER A 181 -7.32 6.69 -17.37
C SER A 181 -8.48 7.26 -18.19
N VAL A 182 -8.72 8.58 -18.10
CA VAL A 182 -9.74 9.25 -18.91
C VAL A 182 -9.23 9.53 -20.33
N PHE A 183 -7.91 9.68 -20.51
CA PHE A 183 -7.29 9.95 -21.80
C PHE A 183 -6.94 8.69 -22.61
N LEU A 184 -7.00 7.50 -22.00
CA LEU A 184 -6.62 6.20 -22.58
C LEU A 184 -7.84 5.35 -22.91
#